data_AF-A0AAU9LC09-F1
#
_entry.id   AF-A0AAU9LC09-F1
#
_cell.length_a   1.000
_cell.length_b   1.000
_cell.length_c   1.000
_cell.angle_alpha   90.00
_cell.angle_beta   90.00
_cell.angle_gamma   90.00
#
_symmetry.space_group_name_H-M   'P 1'
#
loop_
_entity.id
_entity.type
_entity.pdbx_description
1 polymer ?
#
loop_
_entity_poly.entity_id
_entity_poly.type
_entity_poly.pdbx_seq_one_letter_code
_entity_poly.pdbx_strand_id
1 'polypeptide(L)'
;MASAETGIVAGLLPALTQYISESVVEVTGEVENALHQRLESTGNKKKQARQLNAVAKSSGKYMAKVHRAFEKNFEKFELYVRRNIVLVPDEVSHEVAQIQAERQQKKGKCVTTPHEEEVDTSLLSREEKDEREVDTQLEMLRQKLRELTAANQQLELEQKALDERTQRFQGLIAQIAFLDDVPKQAILPLKRTAEHISALHDAFLRMDTIQATLVEDSRQYKRSKVATRGSFWNLRKRFTARTAEMTYRTTEDLEELHSKLLTMYSPSKASL
;
A
#
# COMPACT_ATOMS: atom_id res chain seq x y z
N MET A 1 -12.48 -24.43 52.77
CA MET A 1 -12.78 -25.80 52.32
C MET A 1 -12.88 -25.76 50.81
N ALA A 2 -11.84 -26.24 50.13
CA ALA A 2 -11.81 -26.33 48.68
C ALA A 2 -12.46 -27.65 48.29
N SER A 3 -13.75 -27.63 47.93
CA SER A 3 -14.36 -28.78 47.27
C SER A 3 -13.69 -28.92 45.91
N ALA A 4 -13.00 -30.04 45.71
CA ALA A 4 -12.41 -30.42 44.43
C ALA A 4 -13.44 -30.22 43.31
N GLU A 5 -13.01 -29.63 42.20
CA GLU A 5 -13.80 -29.33 41.01
C GLU A 5 -14.23 -30.63 40.31
N THR A 6 -15.23 -31.32 40.84
CA THR A 6 -15.77 -32.53 40.22
C THR A 6 -17.03 -32.19 39.43
N GLY A 7 -16.91 -32.04 38.11
CA GLY A 7 -18.06 -32.00 37.19
C GLY A 7 -17.81 -31.26 35.88
N ILE A 8 -18.76 -31.41 34.94
CA ILE A 8 -18.83 -30.78 33.59
C ILE A 8 -18.50 -29.27 33.60
N VAL A 9 -18.74 -28.63 34.75
CA VAL A 9 -18.63 -27.19 34.96
C VAL A 9 -17.19 -26.73 35.23
N ALA A 10 -16.29 -27.63 35.64
CA ALA A 10 -14.88 -27.33 35.90
C ALA A 10 -14.14 -26.85 34.63
N GLY A 11 -14.52 -27.37 33.45
CA GLY A 11 -14.00 -26.89 32.16
C GLY A 11 -14.85 -25.79 31.52
N LEU A 12 -16.17 -25.82 31.72
CA LEU A 12 -17.11 -24.93 31.04
C LEU A 12 -16.98 -23.46 31.47
N LEU A 13 -16.94 -23.18 32.78
CA LEU A 13 -16.91 -21.79 33.27
C LEU A 13 -15.58 -21.08 32.94
N PRO A 14 -14.41 -21.72 33.09
CA PRO A 14 -13.16 -21.13 32.63
C PRO A 14 -13.12 -20.92 31.11
N ALA A 15 -13.57 -21.89 30.32
CA ALA A 15 -13.62 -21.77 28.86
C ALA A 15 -14.55 -20.64 28.41
N LEU A 16 -15.69 -20.46 29.08
CA LEU A 16 -16.64 -19.39 28.77
C LEU A 16 -16.10 -18.01 29.15
N THR A 17 -15.35 -17.92 30.26
CA THR A 17 -14.64 -16.69 30.66
C THR A 17 -13.60 -16.31 29.60
N GLN A 18 -12.81 -17.29 29.15
CA GLN A 18 -11.79 -17.08 28.13
C GLN A 18 -12.43 -16.61 26.80
N TYR A 19 -13.49 -17.29 26.36
CA TYR A 19 -14.23 -16.91 25.15
C TYR A 19 -14.78 -15.48 25.22
N ILE A 20 -15.35 -15.07 26.37
CA ILE A 20 -15.83 -13.70 26.55
C ILE A 20 -14.67 -12.70 26.47
N SER A 21 -13.51 -13.01 27.06
CA SER A 21 -12.34 -12.13 27.00
C SER A 21 -11.82 -11.95 25.56
N GLU A 22 -11.76 -13.03 24.79
CA GLU A 22 -11.39 -13.01 23.37
C GLU A 22 -12.39 -12.20 22.54
N SER A 23 -13.69 -12.42 22.75
CA SER A 23 -14.76 -11.66 22.08
C SER A 23 -14.71 -10.17 22.40
N VAL A 24 -14.42 -9.78 23.64
CA VAL A 24 -14.28 -8.35 24.00
C VAL A 24 -13.11 -7.73 23.23
N VAL A 25 -11.99 -8.44 23.05
CA VAL A 25 -10.83 -7.98 22.27
C VAL A 25 -11.21 -7.81 20.80
N GLU A 26 -11.89 -8.78 20.19
CA GLU A 26 -12.35 -8.68 18.80
C GLU A 26 -13.25 -7.45 18.60
N VAL A 27 -14.24 -7.27 19.47
CA VAL A 27 -15.16 -6.12 19.43
C VAL A 27 -14.41 -4.80 19.67
N THR A 28 -13.31 -4.78 20.44
CA THR A 28 -12.48 -3.56 20.54
C THR A 28 -11.91 -3.13 19.20
N GLY A 29 -11.42 -4.09 18.41
CA GLY A 29 -10.86 -3.84 17.08
C GLY A 29 -11.94 -3.38 16.11
N GLU A 30 -13.13 -3.98 16.15
CA GLU A 30 -14.27 -3.57 15.33
C GLU A 30 -14.72 -2.14 15.65
N VAL A 31 -14.85 -1.79 16.94
CA VAL A 31 -15.23 -0.44 17.38
C VAL A 31 -14.17 0.58 16.94
N GLU A 32 -12.89 0.27 17.10
CA GLU A 32 -11.81 1.14 16.65
C GLU A 32 -11.85 1.34 15.13
N ASN A 33 -12.02 0.27 14.35
CA ASN A 33 -12.13 0.35 12.90
C ASN A 33 -13.35 1.15 12.45
N ALA A 34 -14.51 0.95 13.08
CA ALA A 34 -15.72 1.72 12.79
C ALA A 34 -15.54 3.21 13.11
N LEU A 35 -14.85 3.54 14.21
CA LEU A 35 -14.52 4.93 14.54
C LEU A 35 -13.52 5.51 13.53
N HIS A 36 -12.53 4.75 13.09
CA HIS A 36 -11.58 5.18 12.04
C HIS A 36 -12.27 5.48 10.71
N GLN A 37 -13.25 4.68 10.31
CA GLN A 37 -14.03 4.92 9.08
C GLN A 37 -14.90 6.18 9.15
N ARG A 38 -15.36 6.57 10.36
CA ARG A 38 -16.18 7.77 10.58
C ARG A 38 -15.37 9.05 10.78
N LEU A 39 -14.05 8.95 10.94
CA LEU A 39 -13.20 10.14 11.03
C LEU A 39 -13.04 10.79 9.67
N GLU A 40 -13.37 12.06 9.58
CA GLU A 40 -13.10 12.86 8.39
C GLU A 40 -11.59 13.00 8.16
N SER A 41 -11.16 12.85 6.91
CA SER A 41 -9.76 13.02 6.53
C SER A 41 -9.36 14.48 6.70
N THR A 42 -8.63 14.77 7.79
CA THR A 42 -7.97 16.06 7.92
C THR A 42 -6.76 16.04 6.99
N GLY A 43 -6.77 16.82 5.90
CA GLY A 43 -5.71 16.88 4.88
C GLY A 43 -4.28 17.20 5.40
N ASN A 44 -4.10 17.36 6.71
CA ASN A 44 -2.83 17.41 7.39
C ASN A 44 -2.53 16.09 8.11
N LYS A 45 -1.56 15.33 7.57
CA LYS A 45 -1.11 14.03 8.10
C LYS A 45 -0.80 14.04 9.61
N LYS A 46 -0.24 15.14 10.14
CA LYS A 46 0.07 15.24 11.58
C LYS A 46 -1.18 15.37 12.45
N LYS A 47 -2.22 16.05 11.96
CA LYS A 47 -3.50 16.18 12.68
C LYS A 47 -4.29 14.89 12.61
N GLN A 48 -4.32 14.23 11.45
CA GLN A 48 -4.96 12.93 11.26
C GLN A 48 -4.34 11.86 12.16
N ALA A 49 -3.00 11.78 12.23
CA ALA A 49 -2.32 10.85 13.13
C ALA A 49 -2.63 11.11 14.62
N ARG A 50 -2.80 12.37 15.03
CA ARG A 50 -3.22 12.71 16.41
C ARG A 50 -4.65 12.29 16.69
N GLN A 51 -5.56 12.45 15.73
CA GLN A 51 -6.95 12.01 15.85
C GLN A 51 -7.06 10.49 15.94
N LEU A 52 -6.38 9.74 15.07
CA LEU A 52 -6.35 8.27 15.12
C LEU A 52 -5.79 7.77 16.46
N ASN A 53 -4.67 8.33 16.92
CA ASN A 53 -4.11 7.99 18.23
C ASN A 53 -5.04 8.35 19.40
N ALA A 54 -5.80 9.44 19.29
CA ALA A 54 -6.78 9.80 20.31
C ALA A 54 -7.94 8.80 20.33
N VAL A 55 -8.42 8.37 19.16
CA VAL A 55 -9.46 7.34 19.03
C VAL A 55 -8.98 6.04 19.64
N ALA A 56 -7.85 5.49 19.21
CA ALA A 56 -7.28 4.25 19.76
C ALA A 56 -7.09 4.29 21.30
N LYS A 57 -6.61 5.43 21.84
CA LYS A 57 -6.49 5.60 23.30
C LYS A 57 -7.84 5.67 24.00
N SER A 58 -8.84 6.31 23.40
CA SER A 58 -10.17 6.47 23.98
C SER A 58 -10.99 5.17 23.93
N SER A 59 -10.96 4.45 22.79
CA SER A 59 -11.59 3.14 22.62
C SER A 59 -10.96 2.13 23.57
N GLY A 60 -9.62 2.07 23.64
CA GLY A 60 -8.91 1.18 24.56
C GLY A 60 -9.26 1.44 26.03
N LYS A 61 -9.35 2.71 26.46
CA LYS A 61 -9.77 3.06 27.83
C LYS A 61 -11.23 2.67 28.11
N TYR A 62 -12.12 2.88 27.16
CA TYR A 62 -13.53 2.51 27.32
C TYR A 62 -13.69 0.99 27.40
N MET A 63 -13.08 0.25 26.47
CA MET A 63 -13.18 -1.20 26.43
C MET A 63 -12.48 -1.86 27.62
N ALA A 64 -11.42 -1.28 28.18
CA ALA A 64 -10.84 -1.74 29.44
C ALA A 64 -11.82 -1.62 30.62
N LYS A 65 -12.70 -0.60 30.63
CA LYS A 65 -13.77 -0.51 31.65
C LYS A 65 -14.85 -1.55 31.42
N VAL A 66 -15.22 -1.77 30.15
CA VAL A 66 -16.18 -2.81 29.76
C VAL A 66 -15.67 -4.18 30.17
N HIS A 67 -14.42 -4.52 29.86
CA HIS A 67 -13.78 -5.78 30.26
C HIS A 67 -13.82 -5.98 31.77
N ARG A 68 -13.39 -4.98 32.56
CA ARG A 68 -13.46 -5.05 34.02
C ARG A 68 -14.88 -5.20 34.57
N ALA A 69 -15.88 -4.62 33.90
CA ALA A 69 -17.27 -4.78 34.30
C ALA A 69 -17.78 -6.20 33.97
N PHE A 70 -17.40 -6.73 32.80
CA PHE A 70 -17.69 -8.11 32.43
C PHE A 70 -17.02 -9.11 33.38
N GLU A 71 -15.73 -8.98 33.67
CA GLU A 71 -15.03 -9.85 34.64
C GLU A 71 -15.78 -9.89 35.98
N LYS A 72 -16.08 -8.73 36.57
CA LYS A 72 -16.80 -8.66 37.85
C LYS A 72 -18.21 -9.25 37.80
N ASN A 73 -18.92 -9.04 36.70
CA ASN A 73 -20.26 -9.61 36.53
C ASN A 73 -20.18 -11.13 36.30
N PHE A 74 -19.14 -11.59 35.62
CA PHE A 74 -18.92 -12.99 35.33
C PHE A 74 -18.46 -13.75 36.57
N GLU A 75 -17.63 -13.16 37.43
CA GLU A 75 -17.31 -13.72 38.76
C GLU A 75 -18.59 -13.94 39.60
N LYS A 76 -19.53 -12.99 39.57
CA LYS A 76 -20.83 -13.14 40.25
C LYS A 76 -21.69 -14.23 39.62
N PHE A 77 -21.70 -14.29 38.29
CA PHE A 77 -22.40 -15.35 37.56
C PHE A 77 -21.81 -16.73 37.88
N GLU A 78 -20.50 -16.87 37.84
CA GLU A 78 -19.77 -18.09 38.19
C GLU A 78 -20.11 -18.53 39.62
N LEU A 79 -20.08 -17.60 40.57
CA LEU A 79 -20.48 -17.85 41.95
C LEU A 79 -21.94 -18.31 42.05
N TYR A 80 -22.85 -17.67 41.32
CA TYR A 80 -24.26 -18.04 41.28
C TYR A 80 -24.46 -19.45 40.72
N VAL A 81 -23.85 -19.77 39.58
CA VAL A 81 -23.93 -21.10 38.95
C VAL A 81 -23.40 -22.16 39.91
N ARG A 82 -22.22 -21.92 40.49
CA ARG A 82 -21.61 -22.85 41.45
C ARG A 82 -22.51 -23.09 42.65
N ARG A 83 -23.09 -22.03 43.23
CA ARG A 83 -23.86 -22.12 44.47
C ARG A 83 -25.31 -22.60 44.30
N ASN A 84 -25.98 -22.23 43.20
CA ASN A 84 -27.42 -22.44 43.07
C ASN A 84 -27.80 -23.48 42.01
N ILE A 85 -26.94 -23.71 41.02
CA ILE A 85 -27.24 -24.65 39.91
C ILE A 85 -26.50 -25.97 40.13
N VAL A 86 -25.22 -25.90 40.50
CA VAL A 86 -24.33 -27.07 40.56
C VAL A 86 -24.24 -27.67 41.97
N LEU A 87 -24.34 -26.83 43.00
CA LEU A 87 -24.30 -27.30 44.39
C LEU A 87 -25.53 -28.15 44.69
N VAL A 88 -25.30 -29.38 45.10
CA VAL A 88 -26.36 -30.24 45.66
C VAL A 88 -26.48 -29.90 47.15
N PRO A 89 -27.69 -29.56 47.66
CA PRO A 89 -27.89 -29.31 49.08
C PRO A 89 -27.52 -30.54 49.94
N ASP A 90 -26.92 -30.29 51.10
CA ASP A 90 -26.42 -31.35 51.99
C ASP A 90 -27.52 -32.33 52.43
N GLU A 91 -28.75 -31.83 52.59
CA GLU A 91 -29.93 -32.61 52.98
C GLU A 91 -30.28 -33.71 51.96
N VAL A 92 -30.05 -33.46 50.67
CA VAL A 92 -30.39 -34.37 49.56
C VAL A 92 -29.14 -35.06 49.01
N SER A 93 -27.95 -34.72 49.52
CA SER A 93 -26.66 -35.22 49.04
C SER A 93 -26.57 -36.74 49.08
N HIS A 94 -27.10 -37.37 50.15
CA HIS A 94 -27.13 -38.82 50.29
C HIS A 94 -28.08 -39.51 49.31
N GLU A 95 -29.27 -38.95 49.08
CA GLU A 95 -30.24 -39.49 48.11
C GLU A 95 -29.71 -39.36 46.68
N VAL A 96 -29.08 -38.23 46.35
CA VAL A 96 -28.46 -38.01 45.04
C VAL A 96 -27.25 -38.94 44.87
N ALA A 97 -26.41 -39.11 45.89
CA ALA A 97 -25.30 -40.06 45.86
C ALA A 97 -25.80 -41.50 45.68
N GLN A 98 -26.93 -41.86 46.31
CA GLN A 98 -27.57 -43.15 46.15
C GLN A 98 -28.15 -43.33 44.74
N ILE A 99 -28.84 -42.34 44.18
CA ILE A 99 -29.35 -42.36 42.79
C ILE A 99 -28.19 -42.46 41.80
N GLN A 100 -27.08 -41.76 42.05
CA GLN A 100 -25.88 -41.85 41.22
C GLN A 100 -25.23 -43.22 41.32
N ALA A 101 -25.08 -43.77 42.53
CA ALA A 101 -24.55 -45.10 42.76
C ALA A 101 -25.45 -46.19 42.15
N GLU A 102 -26.77 -46.07 42.24
CA GLU A 102 -27.73 -46.98 41.60
C GLU A 102 -27.68 -46.90 40.09
N ARG A 103 -27.53 -45.69 39.51
CA ARG A 103 -27.32 -45.53 38.06
C ARG A 103 -25.99 -46.13 37.60
N GLN A 104 -24.93 -46.00 38.39
CA GLN A 104 -23.63 -46.59 38.09
C GLN A 104 -23.65 -48.12 38.27
N GLN A 105 -24.31 -48.65 39.29
CA GLN A 105 -24.48 -50.08 39.48
C GLN A 105 -25.39 -50.70 38.41
N LYS A 106 -26.47 -50.03 37.99
CA LYS A 106 -27.29 -50.50 36.85
C LYS A 106 -26.50 -50.51 35.54
N LYS A 107 -25.54 -49.60 35.36
CA LYS A 107 -24.60 -49.63 34.22
C LYS A 107 -23.49 -50.67 34.37
N GLY A 108 -23.04 -50.95 35.60
CA GLY A 108 -21.95 -51.89 35.89
C GLY A 108 -22.36 -53.35 36.02
N LYS A 109 -23.60 -53.65 36.44
CA LYS A 109 -24.13 -55.03 36.55
C LYS A 109 -24.42 -55.72 35.22
N CYS A 110 -24.34 -54.99 34.09
CA CYS A 110 -24.40 -55.58 32.74
C CYS A 110 -23.03 -56.12 32.27
N VAL A 111 -21.95 -55.89 33.03
CA VAL A 111 -20.58 -56.19 32.58
C VAL A 111 -19.95 -57.21 33.51
N THR A 112 -20.33 -58.49 33.41
CA THR A 112 -19.45 -59.62 33.75
C THR A 112 -20.15 -60.96 33.51
N THR A 113 -20.01 -61.49 32.30
CA THR A 113 -19.81 -62.94 32.08
C THR A 113 -18.96 -63.12 30.82
N PRO A 114 -17.72 -63.62 30.91
CA PRO A 114 -16.97 -64.05 29.74
C PRO A 114 -17.38 -65.50 29.45
N HIS A 115 -18.06 -65.77 28.34
CA HIS A 115 -18.13 -67.12 27.81
C HIS A 115 -18.09 -67.13 26.28
N GLU A 116 -16.99 -67.70 25.81
CA GLU A 116 -16.64 -68.35 24.55
C GLU A 116 -17.68 -68.36 23.40
N GLU A 117 -17.22 -67.77 22.30
CA GLU A 117 -17.27 -68.19 20.90
C GLU A 117 -18.55 -68.81 20.29
N GLU A 118 -18.97 -68.13 19.22
CA GLU A 118 -19.42 -68.69 17.93
C GLU A 118 -20.46 -69.82 17.98
N VAL A 119 -21.74 -69.43 17.88
CA VAL A 119 -22.82 -70.01 17.04
C VAL A 119 -24.13 -69.34 17.53
N ASP A 120 -25.09 -69.13 16.64
CA ASP A 120 -26.44 -68.58 16.91
C ASP A 120 -26.62 -67.06 17.03
N THR A 121 -26.47 -66.36 15.90
CA THR A 121 -27.05 -65.00 15.70
C THR A 121 -28.60 -65.00 15.71
N SER A 122 -29.25 -66.15 15.70
CA SER A 122 -30.71 -66.33 15.66
C SER A 122 -31.37 -66.41 17.04
N LEU A 123 -30.63 -66.69 18.12
CA LEU A 123 -31.16 -66.88 19.48
C LEU A 123 -30.84 -65.75 20.48
N LEU A 124 -30.08 -64.75 20.07
CA LEU A 124 -29.71 -63.62 20.94
C LEU A 124 -30.94 -62.84 21.42
N SER A 125 -30.94 -62.50 22.72
CA SER A 125 -31.87 -61.52 23.27
C SER A 125 -31.73 -60.20 22.52
N ARG A 126 -32.81 -59.42 22.42
CA ARG A 126 -32.79 -58.10 21.75
C ARG A 126 -31.71 -57.18 22.32
N GLU A 127 -31.48 -57.28 23.63
CA GLU A 127 -30.47 -56.52 24.36
C GLU A 127 -29.04 -56.91 23.97
N GLU A 128 -28.75 -58.20 23.75
CA GLU A 128 -27.43 -58.68 23.32
C GLU A 128 -27.12 -58.30 21.86
N LYS A 129 -28.16 -58.19 21.02
CA LYS A 129 -28.00 -57.66 19.65
C LYS A 129 -27.66 -56.17 19.68
N ASP A 130 -28.37 -55.40 20.50
CA ASP A 130 -28.11 -53.97 20.67
C ASP A 130 -26.69 -53.71 21.25
N GLU A 131 -26.22 -54.52 22.20
CA GLU A 131 -24.85 -54.42 22.74
C GLU A 131 -23.78 -54.71 21.68
N ARG A 132 -23.94 -55.77 20.88
CA ARG A 132 -23.01 -56.08 19.79
C ARG A 132 -23.02 -55.01 18.68
N GLU A 133 -24.18 -54.41 18.41
CA GLU A 133 -24.27 -53.27 17.49
C GLU A 133 -23.53 -52.04 18.03
N VAL A 134 -23.61 -51.77 19.34
CA VAL A 134 -22.84 -50.69 19.97
C VAL A 134 -21.34 -50.98 19.95
N ASP A 135 -20.92 -52.21 20.23
CA ASP A 135 -19.51 -52.60 20.20
C ASP A 135 -18.90 -52.49 18.80
N THR A 136 -19.62 -52.96 17.77
CA THR A 136 -19.18 -52.80 16.38
C THR A 136 -19.12 -51.33 15.96
N GLN A 137 -20.06 -50.49 16.39
CA GLN A 137 -20.00 -49.05 16.18
C GLN A 137 -18.81 -48.41 16.91
N LEU A 138 -18.51 -48.83 18.14
CA LEU A 138 -17.36 -48.34 18.89
C LEU A 138 -16.04 -48.74 18.24
N GLU A 139 -15.92 -49.96 17.73
CA GLU A 139 -14.75 -50.41 16.99
C GLU A 139 -14.55 -49.62 15.69
N MET A 140 -15.63 -49.41 14.93
CA MET A 140 -15.61 -48.57 13.72
C MET A 140 -15.21 -47.12 14.04
N LEU A 141 -15.75 -46.53 15.11
CA LEU A 141 -15.37 -45.18 15.55
C LEU A 141 -13.91 -45.12 16.03
N ARG A 142 -13.41 -46.15 16.71
CA ARG A 142 -11.99 -46.25 17.12
C ARG A 142 -11.07 -46.34 15.91
N GLN A 143 -11.43 -47.13 14.89
CA GLN A 143 -10.68 -47.20 13.64
C GLN A 143 -10.69 -45.85 12.93
N LYS A 144 -11.86 -45.21 12.80
CA LYS A 144 -12.00 -43.87 12.20
C LYS A 144 -11.19 -42.81 12.95
N LEU A 145 -11.12 -42.86 14.28
CA LEU A 145 -10.25 -41.98 15.07
C LEU A 145 -8.76 -42.21 14.77
N ARG A 146 -8.33 -43.46 14.58
CA ARG A 146 -6.93 -43.76 14.20
C ARG A 146 -6.60 -43.23 12.80
N GLU A 147 -7.53 -43.39 11.86
CA GLU A 147 -7.37 -42.84 10.50
C GLU A 147 -7.31 -41.31 10.51
N LEU A 148 -8.22 -40.65 11.22
CA LEU A 148 -8.24 -39.19 11.34
C LEU A 148 -7.00 -38.65 12.07
N THR A 149 -6.50 -39.34 13.09
CA THR A 149 -5.27 -38.95 13.79
C THR A 149 -4.04 -39.10 12.90
N ALA A 150 -3.95 -40.17 12.09
CA ALA A 150 -2.90 -40.32 11.10
C ALA A 150 -2.98 -39.24 10.02
N ALA A 151 -4.18 -38.91 9.52
CA ALA A 151 -4.39 -37.84 8.55
C ALA A 151 -4.02 -36.46 9.12
N ASN A 152 -4.38 -36.17 10.37
CA ASN A 152 -3.99 -34.93 11.04
C ASN A 152 -2.47 -34.81 11.19
N GLN A 153 -1.78 -35.89 11.56
CA GLN A 153 -0.31 -35.90 11.61
C GLN A 153 0.33 -35.64 10.24
N GLN A 154 -0.24 -36.20 9.17
CA GLN A 154 0.21 -35.91 7.81
C GLN A 154 0.01 -34.44 7.45
N LEU A 155 -1.17 -33.87 7.73
CA LEU A 155 -1.46 -32.46 7.49
C LEU A 155 -0.52 -31.54 8.29
N GLU A 156 -0.19 -31.87 9.54
CA GLU A 156 0.78 -31.11 10.33
C GLU A 156 2.19 -31.14 9.72
N LEU A 157 2.61 -32.28 9.16
CA LEU A 157 3.91 -32.39 8.46
C LEU A 157 3.90 -31.60 7.14
N GLU A 158 2.80 -31.66 6.39
CA GLU A 158 2.63 -30.85 5.17
C GLU A 158 2.62 -29.35 5.48
N GLN A 159 1.94 -28.93 6.55
CA GLN A 159 1.95 -27.55 7.00
C GLN A 159 3.36 -27.07 7.33
N LYS A 160 4.14 -27.84 8.10
CA LYS A 160 5.54 -27.52 8.40
C LYS A 160 6.39 -27.43 7.12
N ALA A 161 6.19 -28.34 6.17
CA ALA A 161 6.89 -28.30 4.89
C ALA A 161 6.52 -27.06 4.05
N LEU A 162 5.27 -26.63 4.09
CA LEU A 162 4.81 -25.39 3.44
C LEU A 162 5.39 -24.15 4.12
N ASP A 163 5.45 -24.12 5.44
CA ASP A 163 6.04 -23.02 6.21
C ASP A 163 7.54 -22.89 5.86
N GLU A 164 8.28 -23.99 5.82
CA GLU A 164 9.68 -23.99 5.39
C GLU A 164 9.85 -23.47 3.96
N ARG A 165 8.99 -23.91 3.02
CA ARG A 165 9.03 -23.42 1.63
C ARG A 165 8.74 -21.92 1.58
N THR A 166 7.76 -21.46 2.34
CA THR A 166 7.39 -20.03 2.42
C THR A 166 8.55 -19.21 2.97
N GLN A 167 9.23 -19.68 4.01
CA GLN A 167 10.43 -19.03 4.55
C GLN A 167 11.57 -18.99 3.52
N ARG A 168 11.80 -20.09 2.77
CA ARG A 168 12.80 -20.11 1.68
C ARG A 168 12.46 -19.10 0.59
N PHE A 169 11.19 -19.00 0.18
CA PHE A 169 10.73 -18.01 -0.79
C PHE A 169 10.90 -16.58 -0.28
N GLN A 170 10.53 -16.30 0.97
CA GLN A 170 10.77 -15.00 1.59
C GLN A 170 12.25 -14.65 1.63
N GLY A 171 13.12 -15.63 1.92
CA GLY A 171 14.57 -15.46 1.85
C GLY A 171 15.06 -15.11 0.44
N LEU A 172 14.55 -15.77 -0.60
CA LEU A 172 14.87 -15.45 -2.00
C LEU A 172 14.37 -14.05 -2.39
N ILE A 173 13.15 -13.68 -1.98
CA ILE A 173 12.58 -12.35 -2.22
C ILE A 173 13.48 -11.29 -1.55
N ALA A 174 13.90 -11.51 -0.31
CA ALA A 174 14.81 -10.60 0.38
C ALA A 174 16.17 -10.49 -0.33
N GLN A 175 16.70 -11.59 -0.86
CA GLN A 175 17.92 -11.58 -1.67
C GLN A 175 17.74 -10.84 -3.00
N ILE A 176 16.53 -10.81 -3.57
CA ILE A 176 16.21 -10.13 -4.83
C ILE A 176 15.78 -8.68 -4.60
N ALA A 177 15.41 -8.29 -3.37
CA ALA A 177 14.89 -6.97 -3.04
C ALA A 177 15.83 -5.81 -3.42
N PHE A 178 17.15 -6.03 -3.51
CA PHE A 178 18.07 -4.99 -4.00
C PHE A 178 17.82 -4.61 -5.46
N LEU A 179 17.23 -5.50 -6.27
CA LEU A 179 16.86 -5.24 -7.66
C LEU A 179 15.71 -4.22 -7.77
N ASP A 180 14.88 -4.05 -6.74
CA ASP A 180 13.85 -3.00 -6.72
C ASP A 180 14.46 -1.59 -6.68
N ASP A 181 15.69 -1.46 -6.17
CA ASP A 181 16.41 -0.18 -6.08
C ASP A 181 17.27 0.12 -7.32
N VAL A 182 17.62 -0.89 -8.13
CA VAL A 182 18.42 -0.74 -9.36
C VAL A 182 17.82 0.25 -10.37
N PRO A 183 16.49 0.27 -10.62
CA PRO A 183 15.89 1.28 -11.48
C PRO A 183 16.14 2.71 -11.01
N LYS A 184 16.06 2.95 -9.71
CA LYS A 184 16.24 4.28 -9.12
C LYS A 184 17.71 4.69 -9.07
N GLN A 185 18.59 3.77 -8.70
CA GLN A 185 20.01 4.06 -8.47
C GLN A 185 20.85 4.07 -9.75
N ALA A 186 20.59 3.16 -10.70
CA ALA A 186 21.43 2.99 -11.88
C ALA A 186 20.72 3.42 -13.18
N ILE A 187 19.48 2.97 -13.40
CA ILE A 187 18.81 3.15 -14.69
C ILE A 187 18.38 4.61 -14.92
N LEU A 188 17.76 5.25 -13.92
CA LEU A 188 17.31 6.64 -14.05
C LEU A 188 18.46 7.64 -14.25
N PRO A 189 19.58 7.59 -13.51
CA PRO A 189 20.73 8.46 -13.78
C PRO A 189 21.31 8.24 -15.18
N LEU A 190 21.44 6.98 -15.62
CA LEU A 190 21.98 6.67 -16.95
C LEU A 190 21.12 7.26 -18.07
N LYS A 191 19.78 7.15 -17.95
CA LYS A 191 18.83 7.77 -18.88
C LYS A 191 19.00 9.29 -18.93
N ARG A 192 19.08 9.95 -17.77
CA ARG A 192 19.32 11.41 -17.70
C ARG A 192 20.64 11.81 -18.35
N THR A 193 21.71 11.05 -18.13
CA THR A 193 22.99 11.33 -18.77
C THR A 193 22.91 11.18 -20.28
N ALA A 194 22.20 10.18 -20.79
CA ALA A 194 21.99 10.01 -22.23
C ALA A 194 21.19 11.19 -22.83
N GLU A 195 20.13 11.64 -22.16
CA GLU A 195 19.36 12.83 -22.56
C GLU A 195 20.23 14.09 -22.58
N HIS A 196 21.10 14.28 -21.58
CA HIS A 196 22.03 15.41 -21.55
C HIS A 196 23.06 15.35 -22.67
N ILE A 197 23.58 14.15 -23.00
CA ILE A 197 24.52 13.97 -24.11
C ILE A 197 23.83 14.30 -25.44
N SER A 198 22.58 13.85 -25.65
CA SER A 198 21.80 14.21 -26.83
C SER A 198 21.57 15.72 -26.94
N ALA A 199 21.17 16.38 -25.84
CA ALA A 199 20.97 17.82 -25.83
C ALA A 199 22.27 18.60 -26.12
N LEU A 200 23.40 18.11 -25.63
CA LEU A 200 24.71 18.69 -25.87
C LEU A 200 25.17 18.50 -27.32
N HIS A 201 24.88 17.35 -27.92
CA HIS A 201 25.09 17.12 -29.35
C HIS A 201 24.27 18.07 -30.22
N ASP A 202 22.98 18.25 -29.92
CA ASP A 202 22.11 19.20 -30.62
C ASP A 202 22.62 20.64 -30.47
N ALA A 203 23.13 21.01 -29.29
CA ALA A 203 23.73 22.32 -29.06
C ALA A 203 24.99 22.54 -29.92
N PHE A 204 25.84 21.52 -30.07
CA PHE A 204 27.00 21.60 -30.96
C PHE A 204 26.59 21.78 -32.42
N LEU A 205 25.60 21.03 -32.91
CA LEU A 205 25.07 21.21 -34.26
C LEU A 205 24.52 22.63 -34.48
N ARG A 206 23.85 23.20 -33.48
CA ARG A 206 23.40 24.60 -33.52
C ARG A 206 24.57 25.58 -33.52
N MET A 207 25.62 25.33 -32.75
CA MET A 207 26.82 26.17 -32.79
C MET A 207 27.50 26.14 -34.15
N ASP A 208 27.60 24.99 -34.79
CA ASP A 208 28.20 24.84 -36.11
C ASP A 208 27.41 25.61 -37.18
N THR A 209 26.08 25.58 -37.10
CA THR A 209 25.21 26.37 -37.99
C THR A 209 25.31 27.87 -37.72
N ILE A 210 25.39 28.30 -36.45
CA ILE A 210 25.65 29.70 -36.09
C ILE A 210 27.03 30.15 -36.59
N GLN A 211 28.05 29.31 -36.47
CA GLN A 211 29.38 29.62 -36.99
C GLN A 211 29.38 29.77 -38.52
N ALA A 212 28.68 28.89 -39.23
CA ALA A 212 28.54 28.98 -40.68
C ALA A 212 27.83 30.28 -41.09
N THR A 213 26.73 30.64 -40.43
CA THR A 213 26.00 31.89 -40.69
C THR A 213 26.83 33.13 -40.37
N LEU A 214 27.57 33.16 -39.25
CA LEU A 214 28.48 34.26 -38.93
C LEU A 214 29.61 34.43 -39.96
N VAL A 215 30.12 33.33 -40.51
CA VAL A 215 31.12 33.37 -41.59
C VAL A 215 30.50 33.93 -42.87
N GLU A 216 29.27 33.54 -43.20
CA GLU A 216 28.50 34.07 -44.33
C GLU A 216 28.26 35.58 -44.16
N ASP A 217 27.78 36.02 -42.99
CA ASP A 217 27.52 37.43 -42.66
C ASP A 217 28.81 38.27 -42.71
N SER A 218 29.92 37.74 -42.21
CA SER A 218 31.23 38.39 -42.32
C SER A 218 31.66 38.58 -43.78
N ARG A 219 31.43 37.57 -44.63
CA ARG A 219 31.68 37.67 -46.08
C ARG A 219 30.74 38.70 -46.73
N GLN A 220 29.45 38.69 -46.39
CA GLN A 220 28.48 39.65 -46.90
C GLN A 220 28.82 41.09 -46.48
N TYR A 221 29.17 41.31 -45.22
CA TYR A 221 29.62 42.61 -44.70
C TYR A 221 30.86 43.11 -45.47
N LYS A 222 31.85 42.25 -45.69
CA LYS A 222 33.03 42.60 -46.50
C LYS A 222 32.65 42.99 -47.93
N ARG A 223 31.76 42.23 -48.58
CA ARG A 223 31.25 42.56 -49.94
C ARG A 223 30.52 43.89 -49.97
N SER A 224 29.60 44.11 -49.02
CA SER A 224 28.85 45.36 -48.86
C SER A 224 29.78 46.56 -48.65
N LYS A 225 30.73 46.47 -47.72
CA LYS A 225 31.73 47.52 -47.44
C LYS A 225 32.56 47.89 -48.67
N VAL A 226 32.95 46.91 -49.50
CA VAL A 226 33.67 47.17 -50.77
C VAL A 226 32.76 47.89 -51.77
N ALA A 227 31.51 47.44 -51.93
CA ALA A 227 30.54 48.09 -52.81
C ALA A 227 30.27 49.55 -52.40
N THR A 228 30.11 49.82 -51.10
CA THR A 228 29.91 51.18 -50.58
C THR A 228 31.16 52.05 -50.75
N ARG A 229 32.37 51.51 -50.56
CA ARG A 229 33.61 52.27 -50.87
C ARG A 229 33.68 52.63 -52.35
N GLY A 230 33.30 51.71 -53.24
CA GLY A 230 33.22 51.96 -54.68
C GLY A 230 32.21 53.05 -55.02
N SER A 231 31.04 53.07 -54.37
CA SER A 231 30.03 54.11 -54.59
C SER A 231 30.49 55.49 -54.12
N PHE A 232 31.10 55.58 -52.93
CA PHE A 232 31.68 56.84 -52.43
C PHE A 232 32.80 57.36 -53.33
N TRP A 233 33.63 56.46 -53.86
CA TRP A 233 34.71 56.84 -54.76
C TRP A 233 34.18 57.34 -56.11
N ASN A 234 33.14 56.70 -56.65
CA ASN A 234 32.44 57.18 -57.85
C ASN A 234 31.75 58.53 -57.61
N LEU A 235 31.13 58.73 -56.45
CA LEU A 235 30.54 60.01 -56.07
C LEU A 235 31.60 61.10 -55.98
N ARG A 236 32.73 60.82 -55.34
CA ARG A 236 33.87 61.74 -55.26
C ARG A 236 34.41 62.09 -56.64
N LYS A 237 34.58 61.12 -57.54
CA LYS A 237 35.00 61.35 -58.93
C LYS A 237 34.03 62.27 -59.68
N ARG A 238 32.72 62.01 -59.57
CA ARG A 238 31.67 62.86 -60.17
C ARG A 238 31.71 64.28 -59.60
N PHE A 239 31.88 64.40 -58.29
CA PHE A 239 32.00 65.70 -57.63
C PHE A 239 33.24 66.46 -58.12
N THR A 240 34.41 65.82 -58.16
CA THR A 240 35.65 66.43 -58.64
C THR A 240 35.59 66.82 -60.12
N ALA A 241 34.95 66.01 -60.97
CA ALA A 241 34.73 66.34 -62.38
C ALA A 241 33.83 67.56 -62.53
N ARG A 242 32.72 67.61 -61.78
CA ARG A 242 31.79 68.75 -61.78
C ARG A 242 32.43 70.03 -61.26
N THR A 243 33.29 69.95 -60.24
CA THR A 243 34.05 71.12 -59.77
C THR A 243 35.15 71.55 -60.74
N ALA A 244 35.71 70.62 -61.52
CA ALA A 244 36.67 70.96 -62.58
C ALA A 244 35.99 71.65 -63.77
N GLU A 245 34.78 71.21 -64.15
CA GLU A 245 33.92 71.92 -65.11
C GLU A 245 33.52 73.32 -64.61
N MET A 246 33.37 73.51 -63.29
CA MET A 246 33.11 74.81 -62.67
C MET A 246 34.38 75.58 -62.26
N THR A 247 35.44 75.50 -63.08
CA THR A 247 36.58 76.43 -62.94
C THR A 247 36.34 77.68 -63.76
N TYR A 248 35.65 78.66 -63.16
CA TYR A 248 35.52 80.03 -63.67
C TYR A 248 36.91 80.64 -63.80
N ARG A 249 37.36 80.87 -65.03
CA ARG A 249 38.71 81.41 -65.29
C ARG A 249 38.70 82.85 -65.83
N THR A 250 37.53 83.42 -66.09
CA THR A 250 37.39 84.81 -66.53
C THR A 250 36.26 85.50 -65.76
N THR A 251 36.36 86.82 -65.60
CA THR A 251 35.32 87.66 -64.97
C THR A 251 34.01 87.65 -65.75
N GLU A 252 34.06 87.30 -67.04
CA GLU A 252 32.89 87.17 -67.94
C GLU A 252 32.03 85.94 -67.60
N ASP A 253 32.64 84.81 -67.19
CA ASP A 253 31.88 83.61 -66.79
C ASP A 253 31.11 83.81 -65.47
N LEU A 254 31.60 84.70 -64.60
CA LEU A 254 30.91 85.08 -63.36
C LEU A 254 29.70 86.00 -63.64
N GLU A 255 29.79 86.86 -64.65
CA GLU A 255 28.67 87.69 -65.12
C GLU A 255 27.59 86.86 -65.83
N GLU A 256 27.99 85.85 -66.62
CA GLU A 256 27.07 84.89 -67.22
C GLU A 256 26.34 84.03 -66.17
N LEU A 257 27.01 83.70 -65.07
CA LEU A 257 26.39 82.95 -63.98
C LEU A 257 25.53 83.83 -63.08
N HIS A 258 25.93 85.08 -62.85
CA HIS A 258 25.10 86.06 -62.17
C HIS A 258 23.83 86.35 -62.97
N SER A 259 23.90 86.45 -64.30
CA SER A 259 22.73 86.60 -65.18
C SER A 259 21.87 85.32 -65.26
N LYS A 260 22.46 84.11 -65.26
CA LYS A 260 21.72 82.83 -65.13
C LYS A 260 21.07 82.65 -63.75
N LEU A 261 21.70 83.12 -62.67
CA LEU A 261 21.11 83.13 -61.33
C LEU A 261 20.01 84.20 -61.22
N LEU A 262 20.21 85.40 -61.78
CA LEU A 262 19.21 86.48 -61.82
C LEU A 262 17.99 86.09 -62.66
N THR A 263 18.16 85.31 -63.74
CA THR A 263 17.03 84.78 -64.53
C THR A 263 16.32 83.63 -63.81
N MET A 264 17.01 82.81 -63.01
CA MET A 264 16.38 81.84 -62.11
C MET A 264 15.70 82.47 -60.87
N TYR A 265 15.99 83.74 -60.55
CA TYR A 265 15.51 84.45 -59.35
C TYR A 265 14.87 85.82 -59.66
N SER A 266 14.32 86.05 -60.86
CA SER A 266 13.47 87.23 -61.13
C SER A 266 12.00 86.90 -60.83
N PRO A 267 11.31 87.64 -59.94
CA PRO A 267 9.89 87.43 -59.65
C PRO A 267 9.05 88.19 -60.69
N SER A 268 8.67 87.51 -61.77
CA SER A 268 7.60 87.97 -62.66
C SER A 268 6.25 87.75 -61.98
N LYS A 269 5.75 88.83 -61.37
CA LYS A 269 4.36 89.03 -60.93
C LYS A 269 3.36 88.70 -62.05
N ALA A 270 2.27 88.04 -61.65
CA ALA A 270 0.84 88.31 -61.94
C ALA A 270 0.45 88.79 -63.37
N SER A 271 -0.63 88.40 -64.03
CA SER A 271 -1.86 87.66 -63.70
C SER A 271 -2.81 87.89 -64.88
N LEU A 272 -3.43 86.84 -65.42
CA LEU A 272 -4.80 86.73 -65.96
C LEU A 272 -4.94 85.38 -66.69
#